data_AF-A0A9D1MXU4-F1
#
_entry.id   AF-A0A9D1MXU4-F1
#
_cell.length_a   1.000
_cell.length_b   1.000
_cell.length_c   1.000
_cell.angle_alpha   90.00
_cell.angle_beta   90.00
_cell.angle_gamma   90.00
#
_symmetry.space_group_name_H-M   'P 1'
#
loop_
_entity.id
_entity.type
_entity.pdbx_description
1 polymer ?
#
loop_
_entity_poly.entity_id
_entity_poly.type
_entity_poly.pdbx_seq_one_letter_code
_entity_poly.pdbx_strand_id
1 'polypeptide(L)' 'MRLTSTYTKFVNEQIKHNRVNVISHDAAVRIDTKIAEAFNAAGEVSKKHQLASQQLLQTRLFKKFVNFCVNNARKIL' A
#
# COMPACT_ATOMS: atom_id res chain seq x y z
N MET A 1 -32.86 -30.52 19.42
CA MET A 1 -33.09 -29.22 18.75
C MET A 1 -31.92 -28.30 19.05
N ARG A 2 -31.17 -27.83 18.05
CA ARG A 2 -30.00 -26.97 18.25
C ARG A 2 -30.50 -25.55 18.59
N LEU A 3 -30.25 -25.08 19.82
CA LEU A 3 -30.63 -23.74 20.25
C LEU A 3 -29.91 -22.71 19.36
N THR A 4 -30.66 -21.97 18.57
CA THR A 4 -30.13 -20.85 17.78
C THR A 4 -29.96 -19.65 18.70
N SER A 5 -28.74 -19.11 18.73
CA SER A 5 -28.42 -17.89 19.48
C SER A 5 -29.36 -16.75 19.07
N THR A 6 -29.72 -15.89 20.03
CA THR A 6 -30.46 -14.65 19.79
C THR A 6 -29.79 -13.77 18.74
N TYR A 7 -28.45 -13.79 18.70
CA TYR A 7 -27.67 -13.10 17.67
C TYR A 7 -27.93 -13.65 16.26
N THR A 8 -27.93 -14.98 16.09
CA THR A 8 -28.20 -15.61 14.79
C THR A 8 -29.61 -15.29 14.30
N LYS A 9 -30.59 -15.22 15.21
CA LYS A 9 -31.97 -14.83 14.87
C LYS A 9 -32.05 -13.39 14.39
N PHE A 10 -31.41 -12.46 15.11
CA PHE A 10 -31.35 -11.04 14.74
C PHE A 10 -30.71 -10.85 13.36
N VAL A 11 -29.54 -11.44 13.12
CA VAL A 11 -28.84 -11.34 11.82
C VAL A 11 -29.74 -11.86 10.69
N ASN A 12 -30.37 -13.01 10.88
CA ASN A 12 -31.28 -13.58 9.87
C ASN A 12 -32.50 -12.69 9.59
N GLU A 13 -33.04 -11.98 10.58
CA GLU A 13 -34.08 -10.97 10.34
C GLU A 13 -33.54 -9.77 9.55
N GLN A 14 -32.37 -9.25 9.89
CA GLN A 14 -31.81 -8.09 9.18
C GLN A 14 -31.43 -8.43 7.72
N ILE A 15 -31.01 -9.67 7.44
CA ILE A 15 -30.82 -10.18 6.07
C ILE A 15 -32.14 -10.12 5.29
N LYS A 16 -33.25 -10.58 5.87
CA LYS A 16 -34.58 -10.53 5.21
C LYS A 16 -35.04 -9.11 4.89
N HIS A 17 -34.62 -8.14 5.71
CA HIS A 17 -34.90 -6.72 5.48
C HIS A 17 -33.88 -6.05 4.52
N ASN A 18 -32.97 -6.80 3.89
CA ASN A 18 -31.88 -6.30 3.05
C ASN A 18 -31.00 -5.24 3.75
N ARG A 19 -30.96 -5.24 5.09
CA ARG A 19 -30.14 -4.30 5.89
C ARG A 19 -28.72 -4.81 6.12
N VAL A 20 -28.52 -6.13 6.01
CA VAL A 20 -27.23 -6.80 6.21
C VAL A 20 -27.03 -7.80 5.07
N ASN A 21 -25.90 -7.68 4.38
CA ASN A 21 -25.49 -8.65 3.37
C ASN A 21 -24.40 -9.54 3.96
N VAL A 22 -24.66 -10.84 4.05
CA VAL A 22 -23.70 -11.82 4.57
C VAL A 22 -23.04 -12.51 3.38
N ILE A 23 -21.71 -12.42 3.33
CA ILE A 23 -20.90 -13.13 2.35
C ILE A 23 -20.46 -14.49 2.91
N SER A 24 -20.24 -15.46 2.03
CA SER A 24 -19.66 -16.75 2.43
C SER A 24 -18.21 -16.58 2.88
N HIS A 25 -17.72 -17.53 3.66
CA HIS A 25 -16.31 -17.55 4.08
C HIS A 25 -15.35 -17.47 2.89
N ASP A 26 -15.58 -18.27 1.84
CA ASP A 26 -14.75 -18.27 0.63
C ASP A 26 -14.76 -16.92 -0.10
N ALA A 27 -15.91 -16.23 -0.10
CA ALA A 27 -16.01 -14.90 -0.68
C ALA A 27 -15.23 -13.87 0.14
N ALA A 28 -15.28 -13.95 1.48
CA ALA A 28 -14.49 -13.10 2.37
C ALA A 28 -12.99 -13.31 2.15
N VAL A 29 -12.53 -14.57 2.16
CA VAL A 29 -11.12 -14.92 1.91
C VAL A 29 -10.65 -14.39 0.56
N ARG A 30 -11.47 -14.51 -0.49
CA ARG A 30 -11.12 -13.99 -1.82
C ARG A 30 -10.98 -12.47 -1.84
N ILE A 31 -11.83 -11.75 -1.12
CA ILE A 31 -11.75 -10.30 -1.01
C ILE A 31 -10.45 -9.92 -0.28
N ASP A 32 -10.17 -10.56 0.85
CA ASP A 32 -8.97 -10.29 1.63
C ASP A 32 -7.69 -10.56 0.84
N THR A 33 -7.62 -11.68 0.10
CA THR A 33 -6.48 -11.98 -0.78
C THR A 33 -6.29 -10.90 -1.85
N LYS A 34 -7.37 -10.47 -2.52
CA LYS A 34 -7.30 -9.41 -3.54
C LYS A 34 -6.84 -8.07 -2.95
N ILE A 35 -7.30 -7.74 -1.76
CA ILE A 35 -6.87 -6.55 -1.03
C ILE A 35 -5.37 -6.64 -0.75
N ALA A 36 -4.89 -7.76 -0.22
CA ALA A 36 -3.47 -7.98 0.06
C ALA A 36 -2.60 -7.89 -1.20
N GLU A 37 -3.03 -8.49 -2.31
CA GLU A 37 -2.35 -8.41 -3.61
C GLU A 37 -2.25 -6.95 -4.11
N ALA A 38 -3.34 -6.19 -4.02
CA ALA A 38 -3.38 -4.79 -4.42
C ALA A 38 -2.42 -3.93 -3.59
N PHE A 39 -2.39 -4.13 -2.27
CA PHE A 39 -1.45 -3.43 -1.39
C PHE A 39 0.01 -3.78 -1.68
N ASN A 40 0.31 -5.06 -1.92
CA ASN A 40 1.66 -5.49 -2.29
C ASN A 40 2.11 -4.88 -3.62
N ALA A 41 1.23 -4.88 -4.64
CA ALA A 41 1.52 -4.26 -5.93
C ALA A 41 1.78 -2.75 -5.79
N ALA A 42 0.97 -2.04 -5.00
CA ALA A 42 1.18 -0.62 -4.70
C ALA A 42 2.50 -0.38 -3.95
N GLY A 43 2.85 -1.27 -3.01
CA GLY A 43 4.11 -1.23 -2.27
C GLY A 43 5.32 -1.36 -3.19
N GLU A 44 5.30 -2.31 -4.12
CA GLU A 44 6.39 -2.50 -5.09
C GLU A 44 6.55 -1.30 -6.04
N VAL A 45 5.45 -0.69 -6.48
CA VAL A 45 5.50 0.54 -7.29
C VAL A 45 6.12 1.69 -6.49
N SER A 46 5.67 1.90 -5.25
CA SER A 46 6.21 2.94 -4.36
C SER A 46 7.72 2.75 -4.12
N LYS A 47 8.15 1.52 -3.85
CA LYS A 47 9.56 1.16 -3.66
C LYS A 47 10.42 1.49 -4.89
N LYS A 48 9.94 1.20 -6.10
CA LYS A 48 10.65 1.57 -7.33
C LYS A 48 10.85 3.08 -7.44
N HIS A 49 9.82 3.87 -7.15
CA HIS A 49 9.93 5.33 -7.16
C HIS A 49 10.89 5.85 -6.08
N GLN A 50 10.88 5.25 -4.88
CA GLN A 50 11.81 5.59 -3.82
C GLN A 50 13.27 5.37 -4.23
N LEU A 51 13.58 4.21 -4.82
CA LEU A 51 14.92 3.90 -5.30
C LEU A 51 15.37 4.86 -6.42
N ALA A 52 14.49 5.15 -7.38
CA ALA A 52 14.79 6.10 -8.45
C ALA A 52 15.05 7.52 -7.90
N SER A 53 14.24 7.95 -6.93
CA SER A 53 14.45 9.24 -6.24
C SER A 53 15.80 9.29 -5.51
N GLN A 54 16.17 8.21 -4.82
CA GLN A 54 17.46 8.12 -4.13
C GLN A 54 18.64 8.24 -5.09
N GLN A 55 18.61 7.56 -6.23
CA GLN A 55 19.66 7.64 -7.26
C GLN A 55 19.77 9.06 -7.85
N LEU A 56 18.64 9.72 -8.11
CA LEU A 56 18.63 11.11 -8.59
C LEU A 56 19.23 12.07 -7.56
N LEU A 57 18.95 11.89 -6.27
CA LEU A 57 19.53 12.70 -5.20
C LEU A 57 21.05 12.53 -5.14
N GLN A 58 21.55 11.30 -5.18
CA GLN A 58 22.99 11.02 -5.19
C GLN A 58 23.68 11.69 -6.39
N THR A 59 23.09 11.59 -7.58
CA THR A 59 23.63 12.21 -8.79
C THR A 59 23.67 13.74 -8.68
N ARG A 60 22.60 14.35 -8.14
CA ARG A 60 22.54 15.81 -7.90
C ARG A 60 23.59 16.28 -6.90
N LEU A 61 23.79 15.53 -5.81
CA LEU A 61 24.80 15.83 -4.80
C LEU A 61 26.21 15.74 -5.38
N PHE A 62 26.50 14.67 -6.11
CA PHE A 62 27.79 14.49 -6.78
C PHE A 62 28.09 15.65 -7.76
N LYS A 63 27.12 16.02 -8.60
CA LYS A 63 27.28 17.16 -9.52
C LYS A 63 27.56 18.47 -8.79
N LYS A 64 26.87 18.74 -7.68
CA LYS A 64 27.12 19.92 -6.84
C LYS A 64 28.54 19.91 -6.26
N PHE A 65 29.00 18.76 -5.79
CA PHE A 65 30.35 18.60 -5.27
C PHE A 65 31.42 18.86 -6.35
N VAL A 66 31.29 18.24 -7.52
CA VAL A 66 32.22 18.48 -8.65
C VAL A 66 32.25 19.96 -9.04
N ASN A 67 31.10 20.61 -9.16
CA ASN A 67 31.04 22.04 -9.46
C ASN A 67 31.73 22.89 -8.40
N PHE A 68 31.56 22.56 -7.11
CA PHE A 68 32.27 23.23 -6.02
C PHE A 68 33.79 23.07 -6.16
N CYS A 69 34.30 21.86 -6.41
CA CYS A 69 35.72 21.62 -6.61
C CYS A 69 36.29 22.42 -7.80
N VAL A 70 35.61 22.40 -8.95
CA VAL A 70 36.03 23.13 -10.16
C VAL A 70 36.05 24.64 -9.91
N ASN A 71 35.03 25.19 -9.24
CA ASN A 71 34.95 26.62 -8.95
C ASN A 71 36.02 27.08 -7.97
N ASN A 72 36.41 26.24 -7.00
CA ASN A 72 37.51 26.57 -6.09
C ASN A 72 38.87 26.45 -6.76
N ALA A 73 39.08 25.44 -7.62
CA ALA A 73 40.33 25.29 -8.38
C ALA A 73 40.61 26.51 -9.28
N ARG A 74 39.57 27.09 -9.89
CA ARG A 74 39.67 28.31 -10.72
C ARG A 74 40.00 29.58 -9.94
N LYS A 75 39.82 29.61 -8.62
CA LYS A 75 40.13 30.79 -7.79
C LYS A 75 41.58 30.84 -7.32
N ILE A 76 42.33 29.76 -7.50
CA ILE A 76 43.72 29.60 -7.02
C ILE A 76 44.74 29.88 -8.15
N LEU A 77 44.28 29.95 -9.41
CA LEU A 77 45.05 30.40 -10.58
C LEU A 77 44.73 31.86 -10.90
#